data_AF-A0A1Q8LGW0-F1
#
_entry.id   AF-A0A1Q8LGW0-F1
#
_cell.length_a   1.000
_cell.length_b   1.000
_cell.length_c   1.000
_cell.angle_alpha   90.00
_cell.angle_beta   90.00
_cell.angle_gamma   90.00
#
_symmetry.space_group_name_H-M   'P 1'
#
loop_
_entity.id
_entity.type
_entity.pdbx_description
1 polymer ?
#
loop_
_entity_poly.entity_id
_entity_poly.type
_entity_poly.pdbx_seq_one_letter_code
_entity_poly.pdbx_strand_id
1 'polypeptide(L)' 'MARKYEKIARELRERITNGTYPPGSTLPALPELMATYEVARETVRSAVSALANEGW' A
#
# COMPACT_ATOMS: atom_id res chain seq x y z
N MET A 1 -11.83 -11.86 -9.96
CA MET A 1 -10.86 -12.07 -8.86
C MET A 1 -10.25 -10.72 -8.51
N ALA A 2 -10.74 -10.08 -7.45
CA ALA A 2 -10.11 -8.86 -6.94
C ALA A 2 -8.66 -9.22 -6.56
N ARG A 3 -7.71 -8.57 -7.23
CA ARG A 3 -6.30 -8.93 -7.19
C ARG A 3 -5.75 -8.55 -5.80
N LYS A 4 -4.89 -9.39 -5.24
CA LYS A 4 -4.35 -9.26 -3.87
C LYS A 4 -3.77 -7.86 -3.59
N TYR A 5 -3.22 -7.19 -4.61
CA TYR A 5 -2.71 -5.82 -4.51
C TYR A 5 -3.80 -4.76 -4.31
N GLU A 6 -5.02 -4.95 -4.84
CA GLU A 6 -6.11 -3.97 -4.72
C GLU A 6 -6.59 -3.88 -3.26
N LYS A 7 -6.62 -5.03 -2.56
CA LYS A 7 -6.93 -5.07 -1.13
C LYS A 7 -5.87 -4.31 -0.32
N ILE A 8 -4.59 -4.54 -0.63
CA ILE A 8 -3.47 -3.86 0.05
C ILE A 8 -3.49 -2.36 -0.22
N ALA A 9 -3.73 -1.94 -1.47
CA ALA A 9 -3.85 -0.54 -1.84
C ALA A 9 -4.99 0.14 -1.07
N ARG A 10 -6.17 -0.49 -1.00
CA ARG A 10 -7.29 0.03 -0.20
C ARG A 10 -6.93 0.17 1.28
N GLU A 11 -6.30 -0.85 1.85
CA GLU A 11 -5.95 -0.83 3.28
C GLU A 11 -4.90 0.25 3.61
N LEU A 12 -3.93 0.43 2.72
CA LEU A 12 -2.95 1.52 2.80
C LEU A 12 -3.62 2.88 2.67
N ARG A 13 -4.57 3.03 1.74
CA ARG A 13 -5.38 4.25 1.61
C ARG A 13 -6.16 4.54 2.89
N GLU A 14 -6.81 3.54 3.48
CA GLU A 14 -7.53 3.69 4.75
C GLU A 14 -6.58 4.18 5.86
N ARG A 15 -5.36 3.64 5.94
CA ARG A 15 -4.32 4.07 6.88
C ARG A 15 -3.78 5.47 6.59
N ILE A 16 -3.74 5.91 5.33
CA ILE A 16 -3.39 7.29 5.00
C ILE A 16 -4.52 8.23 5.44
N THR A 17 -5.76 7.89 5.10
CA THR A 17 -6.94 8.71 5.40
C THR A 17 -7.28 8.79 6.89
N ASN A 18 -6.97 7.75 7.67
CA ASN A 18 -7.22 7.75 9.12
C ASN A 18 -6.08 8.42 9.92
N GLY A 19 -5.05 8.95 9.24
CA GLY A 19 -3.93 9.65 9.86
C GLY A 19 -2.81 8.75 10.38
N THR A 20 -2.86 7.43 10.16
CA THR A 20 -1.73 6.53 10.48
C THR A 20 -0.50 6.89 9.64
N TYR A 21 -0.72 7.24 8.36
CA TYR A 21 0.31 7.78 7.47
C TYR A 21 -0.15 9.15 6.98
N PRO A 22 0.19 10.25 7.69
CA PRO A 22 -0.25 11.56 7.28
C PRO A 22 0.28 11.89 5.88
N PRO A 23 -0.46 12.67 5.06
CA PRO A 23 0.01 13.09 3.75
C PRO A 23 1.34 13.84 3.88
N GLY A 24 2.36 13.38 3.14
CA GLY A 24 3.76 13.83 3.26
C GLY A 24 4.64 12.96 4.16
N SER A 25 4.06 12.04 4.93
CA SER A 25 4.81 10.96 5.59
C SER A 25 5.22 9.91 4.57
N THR A 26 6.40 9.33 4.76
CA THR A 26 6.86 8.21 3.95
C THR A 26 6.05 6.96 4.30
N LEU A 27 5.57 6.24 3.28
CA LEU A 27 5.01 4.90 3.48
C LEU A 27 6.09 3.94 4.00
N PRO A 28 5.70 2.87 4.73
CA PRO A 28 6.64 1.83 5.13
C PRO A 28 7.39 1.27 3.91
N ALA A 29 8.63 0.84 4.12
CA ALA A 29 9.45 0.35 3.03
C ALA A 29 8.84 -0.93 2.42
N LEU A 30 9.11 -1.19 1.14
CA LEU A 30 8.68 -2.43 0.47
C LEU A 30 8.88 -3.71 1.30
N PRO A 31 10.06 -3.97 1.91
CA PRO A 31 10.24 -5.18 2.73
C PRO A 31 9.34 -5.22 3.97
N GLU A 32 9.02 -4.08 4.59
CA GLU A 32 8.09 -4.03 5.73
C GLU A 32 6.66 -4.33 5.31
N LEU A 33 6.24 -3.80 4.16
CA LEU A 33 4.92 -4.10 3.58
C LEU A 33 4.83 -5.57 3.16
N MET A 34 5.90 -6.14 2.61
CA MET A 34 5.95 -7.57 2.30
C MET A 34 5.79 -8.44 3.55
N ALA A 35 6.47 -8.07 4.64
CA ALA A 35 6.36 -8.79 5.91
C ALA A 35 4.97 -8.61 6.56
N THR A 36 4.41 -7.39 6.51
CA THR A 36 3.10 -7.07 7.10
C THR A 36 1.96 -7.81 6.39
N TYR A 37 2.01 -7.86 5.05
CA TYR A 37 0.93 -8.43 4.25
C TYR A 37 1.23 -9.86 3.77
N GLU A 38 2.40 -10.42 4.10
CA GLU A 38 2.89 -11.73 3.67
C GLU A 38 2.70 -11.96 2.16
N VAL A 39 3.17 -11.00 1.37
CA VAL A 39 3.07 -11.01 -0.10
C VAL A 39 4.41 -10.81 -0.78
N ALA A 40 4.48 -11.24 -2.04
CA ALA A 40 5.63 -11.00 -2.90
C ALA A 40 5.83 -9.51 -3.17
N ARG A 41 7.09 -9.13 -3.41
CA ARG A 41 7.51 -7.76 -3.77
C ARG A 41 6.70 -7.18 -4.92
N GLU A 42 6.41 -7.99 -5.92
CA GLU A 42 5.63 -7.63 -7.11
C GLU A 42 4.22 -7.16 -6.73
N THR A 43 3.58 -7.83 -5.77
CA THR A 43 2.23 -7.48 -5.30
C THR A 43 2.23 -6.18 -4.51
N VAL A 44 3.21 -5.98 -3.63
CA VAL A 44 3.38 -4.70 -2.90
C VAL A 44 3.64 -3.57 -3.88
N ARG A 45 4.52 -3.79 -4.87
CA ARG A 45 4.83 -2.80 -5.89
C ARG A 45 3.58 -2.43 -6.69
N SER A 46 2.74 -3.40 -7.09
CA SER A 46 1.47 -3.10 -7.75
C SER A 46 0.52 -2.30 -6.86
N ALA A 47 0.47 -2.58 -5.55
CA ALA A 47 -0.37 -1.85 -4.61
C ALA A 47 0.09 -0.39 -4.44
N VAL A 48 1.41 -0.18 -4.28
CA VAL A 48 2.01 1.16 -4.18
C VAL A 48 1.86 1.92 -5.49
N SER A 49 2.07 1.27 -6.64
CA SER A 49 1.83 1.89 -7.95
C SER A 49 0.35 2.24 -8.16
N ALA A 50 -0.59 1.44 -7.67
CA ALA A 50 -2.02 1.78 -7.72
C ALA A 50 -2.31 3.05 -6.90
N LEU A 51 -1.78 3.14 -5.68
CA LEU A 51 -1.90 4.33 -4.83
C LEU A 51 -1.29 5.58 -5.47
N ALA A 52 -0.11 5.45 -6.06
CA ALA A 52 0.55 6.56 -6.76
C ALA A 52 -0.27 7.03 -7.99
N ASN A 53 -0.91 6.09 -8.72
CA ASN A 53 -1.81 6.44 -9.82
C ASN A 53 -3.11 7.11 -9.33
N GLU A 54 -3.54 6.83 -8.10
CA GLU A 54 -4.68 7.49 -7.45
C GLU A 54 -4.33 8.91 -6.92
N GLY A 55 -3.05 9.30 -6.94
CA GLY A 55 -2.59 10.64 -6.52
C GLY A 55 -2.16 10.75 -5.06
N TRP A 56 -1.80 9.61 -4.43
CA TRP A 56 -1.22 9.57 -3.09
C TRP A 56 0.31 9.60 -3.11
#